data_AF-A0A7W1QP97-F1
#
_entry.id   AF-A0A7W1QP97-F1
#
_cell.length_a   1.000
_cell.length_b   1.000
_cell.length_c   1.000
_cell.angle_alpha   90.00
_cell.angle_beta   90.00
_cell.angle_gamma   90.00
#
_symmetry.space_group_name_H-M   'P 1'
#
loop_
_entity.id
_entity.type
_entity.pdbx_description
1 polymer ?
#
loop_
_entity_poly.entity_id
_entity_poly.type
_entity_poly.pdbx_seq_one_letter_code
_entity_poly.pdbx_strand_id
1 'polypeptide(L)'
;MRALGIDVGVGKGLDVVLLDDRLVPLHVSSRVHIGDVARVIGDLHPDVVAIDSPPRWAASGRSRLTERELAALNISSFNTPSEAHGVGNKFFAWMQVGFEVFTQAAAAGFPTYSAGSPRGKALEVFPHATAVVLAGCLAPKGSGKHAWRTAVLRAQGVRTDELRSPDRVDAALAALTGLFALDGRRFAPGDPREGVIVVPSAALPAVPYRRGTAVPREAQPLFTYCACGDAACNRLVRGEFAPGHDAKRKARLWADARQGAEALDELKARGWKKPPEMR
;
A
#
# COMPACT_ATOMS: atom_id res chain seq x y z
N MET A 1 8.21 -17.22 0.58
CA MET A 1 8.39 -15.90 -0.05
C MET A 1 9.35 -15.08 0.79
N ARG A 2 9.92 -14.02 0.22
CA ARG A 2 10.84 -13.10 0.90
C ARG A 2 10.48 -11.66 0.58
N ALA A 3 10.39 -10.82 1.60
CA ALA A 3 10.14 -9.40 1.43
C ALA A 3 11.24 -8.59 2.10
N LEU A 4 11.82 -7.65 1.34
CA LEU A 4 12.81 -6.71 1.84
C LEU A 4 12.09 -5.42 2.25
N GLY A 5 12.18 -5.04 3.51
CA GLY A 5 11.70 -3.78 4.02
C GLY A 5 12.85 -2.78 4.17
N ILE A 6 12.61 -1.53 3.79
CA ILE A 6 13.59 -0.44 3.85
C ILE A 6 12.95 0.77 4.57
N ASP A 7 13.54 1.19 5.69
CA ASP A 7 13.24 2.49 6.32
C ASP A 7 14.21 3.55 5.79
N VAL A 8 13.66 4.69 5.36
CA VAL A 8 14.45 5.75 4.71
C VAL A 8 14.87 6.80 5.72
N GLY A 9 16.18 6.85 6.01
CA GLY A 9 16.79 7.83 6.88
C GLY A 9 17.66 8.87 6.16
N VAL A 10 17.41 10.15 6.38
CA VAL A 10 18.32 11.22 5.94
C VAL A 10 19.52 11.32 6.87
N GLY A 11 20.73 11.31 6.31
CA GLY A 11 22.00 11.50 7.06
C GLY A 11 22.44 10.30 7.90
N LYS A 12 21.52 9.42 8.33
CA LYS A 12 21.81 8.19 9.08
C LYS A 12 21.96 6.93 8.21
N GLY A 13 21.59 7.02 6.92
CA GLY A 13 21.50 5.88 6.01
C GLY A 13 20.17 5.14 6.14
N LEU A 14 20.07 3.99 5.47
CA LEU A 14 18.85 3.17 5.41
C LEU A 14 18.92 2.02 6.42
N ASP A 15 17.78 1.67 7.01
CA ASP A 15 17.61 0.44 7.77
C ASP A 15 16.90 -0.59 6.91
N VAL A 16 17.42 -1.82 6.90
CA VAL A 16 16.99 -2.87 5.98
C VAL A 16 16.68 -4.14 6.78
N VAL A 17 15.51 -4.72 6.53
CA VAL A 17 15.07 -5.98 7.14
C VAL A 17 14.55 -6.92 6.06
N LEU A 18 15.08 -8.14 5.98
CA LEU A 18 14.54 -9.20 5.15
C LEU A 18 13.71 -10.15 6.01
N LEU A 19 12.42 -10.34 5.66
CA LEU A 19 11.56 -11.35 6.27
C LEU A 19 11.20 -12.44 5.26
N ASP A 20 11.00 -13.66 5.76
CA ASP A 20 10.38 -14.77 5.03
C ASP A 20 9.06 -15.21 5.70
N ASP A 21 8.43 -16.25 5.14
CA ASP A 21 7.14 -16.79 5.63
C ASP A 21 7.20 -17.34 7.07
N ARG A 22 8.40 -17.58 7.60
CA ARG A 22 8.58 -17.99 9.00
C ARG A 22 8.50 -16.80 9.97
N LEU A 23 8.39 -15.58 9.43
CA LEU A 23 8.29 -14.33 10.19
C LEU A 23 9.49 -14.09 11.10
N VAL A 24 10.66 -14.57 10.68
CA VAL A 24 11.94 -14.34 11.34
C VAL A 24 12.80 -13.43 10.46
N PRO A 25 13.41 -12.36 11.01
CA PRO A 25 14.41 -11.58 10.29
C PRO A 25 15.55 -12.49 9.81
N LEU A 26 15.72 -12.61 8.49
CA LEU A 26 16.85 -13.32 7.88
C LEU A 26 18.07 -12.43 7.71
N HIS A 27 17.82 -11.11 7.62
CA HIS A 27 18.86 -10.09 7.53
C HIS A 27 18.35 -8.82 8.21
N VAL A 28 19.22 -8.19 8.99
CA VAL A 28 18.99 -6.88 9.60
C VAL A 28 20.26 -6.07 9.44
N SER A 29 20.15 -4.92 8.76
CA SER A 29 21.26 -3.99 8.60
C SER A 29 20.79 -2.56 8.83
N SER A 30 21.73 -1.71 9.20
CA SER A 30 21.50 -0.29 9.47
C SER A 30 22.58 0.52 8.78
N ARG A 31 22.27 1.79 8.50
CA ARG A 31 23.21 2.71 7.83
C ARG A 31 23.64 2.25 6.44
N VAL A 32 22.77 1.50 5.75
CA VAL A 32 23.00 1.12 4.35
C VAL A 32 23.01 2.40 3.51
N HIS A 33 24.04 2.57 2.68
CA HIS A 33 24.13 3.72 1.81
C HIS A 33 23.15 3.57 0.64
N ILE A 34 22.60 4.68 0.15
CA ILE A 34 21.60 4.65 -0.93
C ILE A 34 22.16 3.99 -2.20
N GLY A 35 23.43 4.28 -2.53
CA GLY A 35 24.13 3.66 -3.66
C GLY A 35 24.37 2.15 -3.52
N ASP A 36 24.19 1.56 -2.34
CA ASP A 36 24.29 0.12 -2.12
C ASP A 36 22.95 -0.60 -2.26
N VAL A 37 21.82 0.11 -2.41
CA VAL A 37 20.48 -0.50 -2.43
C VAL A 37 20.35 -1.57 -3.53
N ALA A 38 20.81 -1.28 -4.75
CA ALA A 38 20.72 -2.23 -5.85
C ALA A 38 21.51 -3.52 -5.57
N ARG A 39 22.72 -3.38 -4.98
CA ARG A 39 23.55 -4.50 -4.57
C ARG A 39 22.89 -5.30 -3.44
N VAL A 40 22.36 -4.63 -2.41
CA VAL A 40 21.65 -5.30 -1.30
C VAL A 40 20.44 -6.08 -1.81
N ILE A 41 19.66 -5.54 -2.75
CA ILE A 41 18.56 -6.27 -3.39
C ILE A 41 19.08 -7.50 -4.15
N GLY A 42 20.16 -7.34 -4.91
CA GLY A 42 20.82 -8.42 -5.63
C GLY A 42 21.29 -9.54 -4.71
N ASP A 43 21.97 -9.21 -3.61
CA ASP A 43 22.55 -10.16 -2.66
C ASP A 43 21.47 -10.92 -1.86
N LEU A 44 20.37 -10.24 -1.51
CA LEU A 44 19.33 -10.80 -0.63
C LEU A 44 18.22 -11.55 -1.39
N HIS A 45 18.12 -11.35 -2.70
CA HIS A 45 17.12 -11.98 -3.58
C HIS A 45 15.68 -11.97 -3.02
N PRO A 46 15.09 -10.78 -2.73
CA PRO A 46 13.71 -10.71 -2.28
C PRO A 46 12.72 -11.00 -3.43
N ASP A 47 11.50 -11.41 -3.09
CA ASP A 47 10.39 -11.50 -4.05
C ASP A 47 9.69 -10.15 -4.25
N VAL A 48 9.83 -9.23 -3.28
CA VAL A 48 9.26 -7.87 -3.28
C VAL A 48 10.10 -6.95 -2.39
N VAL A 49 10.19 -5.68 -2.77
CA VAL A 49 10.85 -4.63 -1.97
C VAL A 49 9.78 -3.67 -1.45
N ALA A 50 9.80 -3.31 -0.18
CA ALA A 50 8.83 -2.44 0.47
C ALA A 50 9.57 -1.29 1.17
N ILE A 51 9.23 -0.04 0.84
CA ILE A 51 10.04 1.13 1.18
C ILE A 51 9.17 2.13 1.97
N ASP A 52 9.63 2.56 3.15
CA ASP A 52 9.02 3.65 3.93
C ASP A 52 9.38 5.01 3.36
N SER A 53 8.85 5.31 2.17
CA SER A 53 8.93 6.64 1.56
C SER A 53 7.99 6.75 0.35
N PRO A 54 7.51 7.96 0.01
CA PRO A 54 6.98 8.22 -1.32
C PRO A 54 8.00 7.88 -2.42
N PRO A 55 7.55 7.38 -3.60
CA PRO A 55 8.40 7.13 -4.76
C PRO A 55 8.54 8.33 -5.69
N ARG A 56 7.71 9.36 -5.53
CA ARG A 56 7.71 10.59 -6.35
C ARG A 56 6.84 11.69 -5.73
N TRP A 57 6.92 12.88 -6.30
CA TRP A 57 6.06 14.02 -5.99
C TRP A 57 4.59 13.78 -6.37
N ALA A 58 3.69 14.57 -5.77
CA ALA A 58 2.31 14.67 -6.26
C ALA A 58 2.28 15.25 -7.67
N ALA A 59 1.26 14.88 -8.44
CA ALA A 59 1.03 15.46 -9.76
C ALA A 59 0.71 16.95 -9.68
N SER A 60 0.01 17.37 -8.62
CA SER A 60 -0.26 18.79 -8.34
C SER A 60 -0.58 19.06 -6.87
N GLY A 61 -0.51 20.33 -6.47
CA GLY A 61 -0.97 20.79 -5.16
C GLY A 61 -0.06 20.40 -4.00
N ARG A 62 -0.67 20.20 -2.82
CA ARG A 62 0.03 20.09 -1.53
C ARG A 62 0.06 18.67 -0.94
N SER A 63 -0.57 17.70 -1.59
CA SER A 63 -0.64 16.30 -1.13
C SER A 63 -0.97 15.37 -2.30
N ARG A 64 -0.61 14.09 -2.18
CA ARG A 64 -1.02 13.00 -3.09
C ARG A 64 -2.40 12.47 -2.73
N LEU A 65 -3.06 11.79 -3.68
CA LEU A 65 -4.36 11.18 -3.43
C LEU A 65 -4.32 10.14 -2.31
N THR A 66 -3.28 9.29 -2.28
CA THR A 66 -3.12 8.24 -1.27
C THR A 66 -3.12 8.80 0.16
N GLU A 67 -2.50 9.96 0.38
CA GLU A 67 -2.40 10.60 1.71
C GLU A 67 -3.75 11.10 2.18
N ARG A 68 -4.53 11.72 1.27
CA ARG A 68 -5.89 12.19 1.56
C ARG A 68 -6.85 11.04 1.86
N GLU A 69 -6.73 9.94 1.12
CA GLU A 69 -7.57 8.75 1.32
C GLU A 69 -7.27 8.06 2.65
N LEU A 70 -6.00 7.95 3.05
CA LEU A 70 -5.62 7.43 4.36
C LEU A 70 -6.04 8.39 5.50
N ALA A 71 -5.94 9.70 5.30
CA ALA A 71 -6.38 10.68 6.28
C ALA A 71 -7.89 10.57 6.59
N ALA A 72 -8.71 10.17 5.60
CA ALA A 72 -10.14 9.90 5.81
C ALA A 72 -10.40 8.71 6.76
N LEU A 73 -9.39 7.87 7.03
CA LEU A 73 -9.43 6.76 7.98
C LEU A 73 -8.71 7.09 9.31
N ASN A 74 -8.40 8.36 9.56
CA ASN A 74 -7.56 8.85 10.66
C ASN A 74 -6.10 8.35 10.62
N ILE A 75 -5.62 7.89 9.47
CA ILE A 75 -4.21 7.54 9.26
C ILE A 75 -3.53 8.74 8.61
N SER A 76 -2.91 9.59 9.42
CA SER A 76 -2.21 10.78 8.93
C SER A 76 -0.75 10.46 8.59
N SER A 77 -0.36 10.69 7.33
CA SER A 77 1.03 10.73 6.89
C SER A 77 1.49 12.17 6.68
N PHE A 78 2.79 12.39 6.49
CA PHE A 78 3.25 13.64 5.93
C PHE A 78 2.76 13.77 4.49
N ASN A 79 2.36 14.98 4.10
CA ASN A 79 1.91 15.23 2.74
C ASN A 79 3.12 15.39 1.81
N THR A 80 3.17 14.60 0.74
CA THR A 80 4.10 14.79 -0.36
C THR A 80 3.50 15.79 -1.34
N PRO A 81 4.07 17.00 -1.46
CA PRO A 81 3.53 18.02 -2.35
C PRO A 81 3.92 17.76 -3.80
N SER A 82 3.48 18.64 -4.71
CA SER A 82 4.02 18.65 -6.06
C SER A 82 5.47 19.13 -6.09
N GLU A 83 6.20 18.82 -7.16
CA GLU A 83 7.59 19.22 -7.33
C GLU A 83 7.82 20.73 -7.12
N ALA A 84 6.97 21.55 -7.74
CA ALA A 84 7.00 23.02 -7.62
C ALA A 84 6.91 23.55 -6.18
N HIS A 85 6.35 22.76 -5.25
CA HIS A 85 6.21 23.12 -3.83
C HIS A 85 7.22 22.38 -2.93
N GLY A 86 7.72 21.23 -3.39
CA GLY A 86 8.62 20.35 -2.64
C GLY A 86 10.10 20.72 -2.81
N VAL A 87 10.52 21.01 -4.04
CA VAL A 87 11.92 21.28 -4.37
C VAL A 87 12.41 22.56 -3.70
N GLY A 88 13.62 22.51 -3.14
CA GLY A 88 14.24 23.63 -2.42
C GLY A 88 13.78 23.77 -0.96
N ASN A 89 12.71 23.10 -0.54
CA ASN A 89 12.28 23.08 0.85
C ASN A 89 12.97 21.95 1.62
N LYS A 90 13.83 22.33 2.57
CA LYS A 90 14.61 21.39 3.40
C LYS A 90 13.77 20.35 4.13
N PHE A 91 12.51 20.67 4.46
CA PHE A 91 11.61 19.74 5.12
C PHE A 91 11.29 18.51 4.24
N PHE A 92 11.25 18.67 2.91
CA PHE A 92 10.91 17.59 1.98
C PHE A 92 12.16 16.87 1.41
N ALA A 93 13.36 17.25 1.82
CA ALA A 93 14.61 16.65 1.31
C ALA A 93 14.67 15.12 1.53
N TRP A 94 14.03 14.62 2.59
CA TRP A 94 13.95 13.18 2.86
C TRP A 94 13.14 12.41 1.81
N MET A 95 12.15 13.03 1.18
CA MET A 95 11.35 12.40 0.14
C MET A 95 12.20 12.15 -1.11
N GLN A 96 13.13 13.05 -1.42
CA GLN A 96 14.05 12.90 -2.55
C GLN A 96 15.01 11.72 -2.35
N VAL A 97 15.46 11.48 -1.11
CA VAL A 97 16.20 10.25 -0.77
C VAL A 97 15.34 9.03 -1.08
N GLY A 98 14.07 9.06 -0.69
CA GLY A 98 13.10 8.06 -1.05
C GLY A 98 13.00 7.77 -2.54
N PHE A 99 12.87 8.81 -3.35
CA PHE A 99 12.80 8.69 -4.80
C PHE A 99 14.04 7.98 -5.35
N GLU A 100 15.22 8.32 -4.83
CA GLU A 100 16.46 7.66 -5.20
C GLU A 100 16.47 6.18 -4.78
N VAL A 101 15.96 5.82 -3.60
CA VAL A 101 15.83 4.39 -3.22
C VAL A 101 14.93 3.63 -4.21
N PHE A 102 13.84 4.24 -4.68
CA PHE A 102 13.00 3.64 -5.73
C PHE A 102 13.72 3.53 -7.08
N THR A 103 14.53 4.53 -7.46
CA THR A 103 15.38 4.46 -8.66
C THR A 103 16.36 3.30 -8.58
N GLN A 104 17.03 3.14 -7.43
CA GLN A 104 17.98 2.04 -7.20
C GLN A 104 17.27 0.66 -7.20
N ALA A 105 16.08 0.56 -6.61
CA ALA A 105 15.27 -0.65 -6.67
C ALA A 105 14.86 -1.00 -8.10
N ALA A 106 14.45 0.00 -8.90
CA ALA A 106 14.12 -0.19 -10.31
C ALA A 106 15.33 -0.67 -11.12
N ALA A 107 16.52 -0.11 -10.88
CA ALA A 107 17.76 -0.55 -11.50
C ALA A 107 18.11 -2.02 -11.16
N ALA A 108 17.71 -2.48 -9.97
CA ALA A 108 17.82 -3.88 -9.55
C ALA A 108 16.67 -4.79 -10.05
N GLY A 109 15.81 -4.30 -10.94
CA GLY A 109 14.71 -5.09 -11.52
C GLY A 109 13.38 -5.02 -10.75
N PHE A 110 13.25 -4.14 -9.76
CA PHE A 110 12.03 -3.93 -8.97
C PHE A 110 11.39 -2.57 -9.28
N PRO A 111 10.72 -2.40 -10.44
CA PRO A 111 10.04 -1.15 -10.74
C PRO A 111 8.94 -0.84 -9.72
N THR A 112 8.63 0.45 -9.54
CA THR A 112 7.58 0.90 -8.61
C THR A 112 6.24 0.20 -8.90
N TYR A 113 5.61 -0.29 -7.84
CA TYR A 113 4.29 -0.87 -7.90
C TYR A 113 3.22 0.18 -8.17
N SER A 114 2.30 -0.16 -9.09
CA SER A 114 1.20 0.70 -9.50
C SER A 114 -0.15 0.00 -9.35
N ALA A 115 -0.21 -1.28 -9.74
CA ALA A 115 -1.36 -2.18 -9.59
C ALA A 115 -0.91 -3.62 -9.89
N GLY A 116 -1.83 -4.58 -9.72
CA GLY A 116 -1.62 -5.97 -10.13
C GLY A 116 -0.74 -6.77 -9.17
N SER A 117 0.10 -7.65 -9.68
CA SER A 117 0.98 -8.49 -8.86
C SER A 117 2.12 -7.68 -8.22
N PRO A 118 2.38 -7.80 -6.91
CA PRO A 118 3.49 -7.12 -6.25
C PRO A 118 4.83 -7.84 -6.40
N ARG A 119 4.85 -9.08 -6.92
CA ARG A 119 6.09 -9.83 -7.13
C ARG A 119 6.99 -9.11 -8.13
N GLY A 120 8.26 -8.96 -7.77
CA GLY A 120 9.25 -8.23 -8.57
C GLY A 120 8.98 -6.73 -8.63
N LYS A 121 8.34 -6.14 -7.61
CA LYS A 121 8.03 -4.70 -7.54
C LYS A 121 8.57 -4.06 -6.27
N ALA A 122 8.77 -2.74 -6.34
CA ALA A 122 9.02 -1.90 -5.17
C ALA A 122 7.71 -1.24 -4.71
N LEU A 123 7.27 -1.52 -3.49
CA LEU A 123 6.05 -0.99 -2.88
C LEU A 123 6.39 0.25 -2.06
N GLU A 124 5.58 1.29 -2.17
CA GLU A 124 5.51 2.32 -1.15
C GLU A 124 4.73 1.78 0.05
N VAL A 125 5.30 1.89 1.24
CA VAL A 125 4.67 1.50 2.50
C VAL A 125 4.74 2.66 3.48
N PHE A 126 3.73 2.77 4.34
CA PHE A 126 3.78 3.66 5.49
C PHE A 126 3.64 2.82 6.77
N PRO A 127 4.72 2.54 7.52
CA PRO A 127 4.70 1.67 8.70
C PRO A 127 3.67 2.03 9.76
N HIS A 128 3.29 3.31 9.85
CA HIS A 128 2.16 3.68 10.71
C HIS A 128 0.83 3.11 10.20
N ALA A 129 0.53 3.25 8.90
CA ALA A 129 -0.66 2.66 8.29
C ALA A 129 -0.67 1.14 8.45
N THR A 130 0.46 0.48 8.19
CA THR A 130 0.64 -0.95 8.43
C THR A 130 0.26 -1.33 9.85
N ALA A 131 0.83 -0.66 10.86
CA ALA A 131 0.56 -0.96 12.26
C ALA A 131 -0.92 -0.74 12.64
N VAL A 132 -1.53 0.34 12.16
CA VAL A 132 -2.95 0.65 12.41
C VAL A 132 -3.87 -0.40 11.80
N VAL A 133 -3.62 -0.76 10.54
CA VAL A 133 -4.43 -1.74 9.79
C VAL A 133 -4.33 -3.12 10.42
N LEU A 134 -3.14 -3.55 10.83
CA LEU A 134 -2.94 -4.85 11.49
C LEU A 134 -3.53 -4.89 12.90
N ALA A 135 -3.45 -3.79 13.66
CA ALA A 135 -4.05 -3.69 14.98
C ALA A 135 -5.58 -3.50 14.93
N GLY A 136 -6.11 -3.06 13.79
CA GLY A 136 -7.49 -2.64 13.63
C GLY A 136 -7.81 -1.33 14.39
N CYS A 137 -6.82 -0.61 14.90
CA CYS A 137 -7.02 0.60 15.71
C CYS A 137 -5.79 1.53 15.67
N LEU A 138 -6.00 2.78 16.06
CA LEU A 138 -4.90 3.69 16.36
C LEU A 138 -4.28 3.33 17.71
N ALA A 139 -2.99 3.65 17.86
CA ALA A 139 -2.25 3.48 19.10
C ALA A 139 -3.02 4.06 20.31
N PRO A 140 -3.11 3.32 21.43
CA PRO A 140 -3.67 3.83 22.68
C PRO A 140 -3.01 5.15 23.11
N LYS A 141 -3.75 5.96 23.88
CA LYS A 141 -3.18 7.19 24.44
C LYS A 141 -2.03 6.82 25.39
N GLY A 142 -0.89 7.50 25.26
CA GLY A 142 0.27 7.27 26.12
C GLY A 142 1.14 6.05 25.76
N SER A 143 0.75 5.22 24.79
CA SER A 143 1.64 4.15 24.31
C SER A 143 2.77 4.74 23.48
N GLY A 144 4.02 4.40 23.80
CA GLY A 144 5.17 4.77 22.99
C GLY A 144 5.06 4.17 21.59
N LYS A 145 5.24 5.00 20.54
CA LYS A 145 5.09 4.61 19.12
C LYS A 145 5.89 3.34 18.78
N HIS A 146 7.14 3.28 19.23
CA HIS A 146 8.04 2.14 19.01
C HIS A 146 7.55 0.86 19.72
N ALA A 147 7.19 0.97 21.01
CA ALA A 147 6.71 -0.17 21.79
C ALA A 147 5.40 -0.73 21.22
N TRP A 148 4.48 0.14 20.81
CA TRP A 148 3.22 -0.28 20.19
C TRP A 148 3.44 -0.98 18.85
N ARG A 149 4.26 -0.41 17.95
CA ARG A 149 4.59 -1.06 16.67
C ARG A 149 5.29 -2.41 16.84
N THR A 150 6.20 -2.50 17.82
CA THR A 150 6.84 -3.77 18.18
C THR A 150 5.81 -4.80 18.66
N ALA A 151 4.85 -4.38 19.49
CA ALA A 151 3.77 -5.26 19.93
C ALA A 151 2.88 -5.71 18.77
N VAL A 152 2.60 -4.84 17.79
CA VAL A 152 1.86 -5.21 16.58
C VAL A 152 2.63 -6.26 15.76
N LEU A 153 3.94 -6.09 15.55
CA LEU A 153 4.78 -7.10 14.90
C LEU A 153 4.72 -8.46 15.62
N ARG A 154 4.86 -8.46 16.95
CA ARG A 154 4.75 -9.67 17.77
C ARG A 154 3.38 -10.33 17.68
N ALA A 155 2.31 -9.54 17.66
CA ALA A 155 0.94 -10.05 17.50
C ALA A 155 0.70 -10.70 16.14
N GLN A 156 1.49 -10.36 15.11
CA GLN A 156 1.50 -11.08 13.84
C GLN A 156 2.44 -12.29 13.82
N GLY A 157 3.17 -12.56 14.90
CA GLY A 157 4.13 -13.67 15.00
C GLY A 157 5.57 -13.33 14.57
N VAL A 158 5.87 -12.06 14.28
CA VAL A 158 7.23 -11.66 13.88
C VAL A 158 8.18 -11.70 15.07
N ARG A 159 9.34 -12.34 14.91
CA ARG A 159 10.42 -12.32 15.89
C ARG A 159 11.08 -10.94 15.93
N THR A 160 11.15 -10.33 17.11
CA THR A 160 11.60 -8.93 17.26
C THR A 160 12.93 -8.75 17.99
N ASP A 161 13.62 -9.82 18.39
CA ASP A 161 14.81 -9.76 19.26
C ASP A 161 15.96 -8.91 18.67
N GLU A 162 16.04 -8.86 17.34
CA GLU A 162 17.06 -8.14 16.58
C GLU A 162 16.63 -6.71 16.17
N LEU A 163 15.35 -6.38 16.35
CA LEU A 163 14.73 -5.09 15.98
C LEU A 163 14.88 -4.07 17.12
N ARG A 164 16.13 -3.66 17.37
CA ARG A 164 16.49 -2.85 18.54
C ARG A 164 16.28 -1.34 18.38
N SER A 165 15.89 -0.87 17.19
CA SER A 165 15.64 0.55 16.90
C SER A 165 14.27 0.77 16.26
N PRO A 166 13.68 1.96 16.42
CA PRO A 166 12.45 2.33 15.73
C PRO A 166 12.53 2.14 14.21
N ASP A 167 13.67 2.46 13.61
CA ASP A 167 13.91 2.38 12.17
C ASP A 167 13.89 0.93 11.67
N ARG A 168 14.48 -0.01 12.45
CA ARG A 168 14.40 -1.44 12.15
C ARG A 168 12.99 -1.99 12.31
N VAL A 169 12.23 -1.48 13.29
CA VAL A 169 10.82 -1.84 13.45
C VAL A 169 9.98 -1.35 12.27
N ASP A 170 10.28 -0.16 11.76
CA ASP A 170 9.61 0.42 10.59
C ASP A 170 9.97 -0.34 9.29
N ALA A 171 11.24 -0.69 9.11
CA ALA A 171 11.70 -1.58 8.04
C ALA A 171 11.04 -2.97 8.15
N ALA A 172 10.91 -3.55 9.35
CA ALA A 172 10.23 -4.83 9.53
C ALA A 172 8.73 -4.76 9.24
N LEU A 173 8.06 -3.66 9.59
CA LEU A 173 6.66 -3.42 9.19
C LEU A 173 6.52 -3.27 7.67
N ALA A 174 7.48 -2.64 7.01
CA ALA A 174 7.54 -2.56 5.55
C ALA A 174 7.68 -3.97 4.93
N ALA A 175 8.64 -4.77 5.40
CA ALA A 175 8.85 -6.14 4.96
C ALA A 175 7.58 -7.00 5.16
N LEU A 176 6.95 -6.92 6.33
CA LEU A 176 5.72 -7.66 6.63
C LEU A 176 4.56 -7.26 5.70
N THR A 177 4.47 -5.97 5.34
CA THR A 177 3.49 -5.50 4.35
C THR A 177 3.76 -6.13 2.98
N GLY A 178 5.03 -6.27 2.58
CA GLY A 178 5.43 -6.97 1.37
C GLY A 178 5.00 -8.45 1.36
N LEU A 179 5.21 -9.18 2.46
CA LEU A 179 4.76 -10.59 2.58
C LEU A 179 3.24 -10.69 2.44
N PHE A 180 2.46 -9.87 3.16
CA PHE A 180 1.01 -9.86 3.03
C PHE A 180 0.56 -9.50 1.61
N ALA A 181 1.28 -8.61 0.93
CA ALA A 181 0.97 -8.25 -0.44
C ALA A 181 1.15 -9.43 -1.42
N LEU A 182 2.23 -10.19 -1.26
CA LEU A 182 2.49 -11.42 -2.02
C LEU A 182 1.42 -12.48 -1.78
N ASP A 183 0.91 -12.59 -0.55
CA ASP A 183 -0.22 -13.44 -0.15
C ASP A 183 -1.60 -12.95 -0.62
N GLY A 184 -1.66 -11.85 -1.37
CA GLY A 184 -2.93 -11.28 -1.86
C GLY A 184 -3.66 -10.42 -0.83
N ARG A 185 -3.15 -10.26 0.40
CA ARG A 185 -3.68 -9.40 1.45
C ARG A 185 -3.14 -7.98 1.31
N ARG A 186 -3.51 -7.30 0.22
CA ARG A 186 -3.12 -5.90 -0.04
C ARG A 186 -4.27 -5.04 -0.51
N PHE A 187 -4.14 -3.77 -0.16
CA PHE A 187 -4.96 -2.68 -0.66
C PHE A 187 -4.03 -1.49 -0.87
N ALA A 188 -4.23 -0.74 -1.95
CA ALA A 188 -3.31 0.32 -2.35
C ALA A 188 -4.10 1.56 -2.80
N PRO A 189 -4.55 2.41 -1.84
CA PRO A 189 -5.23 3.66 -2.14
C PRO A 189 -4.36 4.63 -2.93
N GLY A 190 -4.99 5.58 -3.63
CA GLY A 190 -4.30 6.66 -4.34
C GLY A 190 -4.31 6.58 -5.86
N ASP A 191 -3.42 7.36 -6.46
CA ASP A 191 -3.23 7.46 -7.91
C ASP A 191 -1.89 6.79 -8.28
N PRO A 192 -1.89 5.72 -9.09
CA PRO A 192 -0.67 5.04 -9.49
C PRO A 192 0.36 5.92 -10.20
N ARG A 193 -0.04 7.07 -10.74
CA ARG A 193 0.87 8.05 -11.35
C ARG A 193 1.71 8.79 -10.30
N GLU A 194 1.18 8.94 -9.08
CA GLU A 194 1.80 9.60 -7.92
C GLU A 194 2.47 8.60 -6.96
N GLY A 195 2.19 7.30 -7.13
CA GLY A 195 2.50 6.26 -6.14
C GLY A 195 1.29 5.93 -5.26
N VAL A 196 1.26 4.70 -4.74
CA VAL A 196 0.19 4.18 -3.90
C VAL A 196 0.78 3.56 -2.64
N ILE A 197 0.29 3.97 -1.47
CA ILE A 197 0.72 3.36 -0.20
C ILE A 197 0.04 2.01 -0.07
N VAL A 198 0.81 0.93 -0.06
CA VAL A 198 0.29 -0.43 0.14
C VAL A 198 0.07 -0.67 1.63
N VAL A 199 -1.11 -1.22 1.98
CA VAL A 199 -1.47 -1.62 3.34
C VAL A 199 -1.85 -3.12 3.40
N PRO A 200 -1.59 -3.81 4.54
CA PRO A 200 -1.68 -5.27 4.65
C PRO A 200 -3.11 -5.79 4.91
N SER A 201 -4.07 -5.36 4.10
CA SER A 201 -5.46 -5.82 4.15
C SER A 201 -6.01 -5.89 2.74
N ALA A 202 -6.93 -6.80 2.44
CA ALA A 202 -7.59 -6.85 1.13
C ALA A 202 -8.53 -5.66 0.89
N ALA A 203 -9.00 -5.02 1.97
CA ALA A 203 -9.82 -3.82 1.92
C ALA A 203 -9.68 -2.98 3.21
N LEU A 204 -10.09 -1.71 3.17
CA LEU A 204 -10.09 -0.82 4.33
C LEU A 204 -11.51 -0.62 4.87
N PRO A 205 -11.73 -0.53 6.20
CA PRO A 205 -13.05 -0.50 6.81
C PRO A 205 -13.83 0.77 6.46
N ALA A 206 -15.17 0.69 6.40
CA ALA A 206 -16.12 1.79 6.16
C ALA A 206 -16.05 2.91 7.20
N VAL A 207 -15.45 2.64 8.36
CA VAL A 207 -15.35 3.57 9.47
C VAL A 207 -13.90 3.93 9.74
N PRO A 208 -13.60 5.19 10.09
CA PRO A 208 -12.25 5.59 10.49
C PRO A 208 -11.76 4.84 11.73
N TYR A 209 -10.45 4.59 11.78
CA TYR A 209 -9.84 3.95 12.95
C TYR A 209 -9.95 4.85 14.19
N ARG A 210 -10.18 4.22 15.34
CA ARG A 210 -10.24 4.88 16.66
C ARG A 210 -9.09 4.42 17.54
N ARG A 211 -8.74 5.23 18.54
CA ARG A 211 -7.67 4.87 19.49
C ARG A 211 -8.12 3.73 20.39
N GLY A 212 -7.30 2.68 20.49
CA GLY A 212 -7.48 1.57 21.44
C GLY A 212 -8.71 0.68 21.21
N THR A 213 -9.63 1.06 20.32
CA THR A 213 -10.80 0.26 19.96
C THR A 213 -10.59 -0.33 18.58
N ALA A 214 -10.43 -1.65 18.52
CA ALA A 214 -10.33 -2.37 17.26
C ALA A 214 -11.64 -2.28 16.47
N VAL A 215 -11.54 -1.96 15.18
CA VAL A 215 -12.65 -2.07 14.24
C VAL A 215 -12.93 -3.55 13.99
N PRO A 216 -14.20 -4.01 14.07
CA PRO A 216 -14.55 -5.39 13.74
C PRO A 216 -14.11 -5.77 12.32
N ARG A 217 -13.55 -6.97 12.15
CA ARG A 217 -13.05 -7.49 10.86
C ARG A 217 -14.12 -7.57 9.75
N GLU A 218 -15.40 -7.58 10.12
CA GLU A 218 -16.55 -7.73 9.21
C GLU A 218 -17.14 -6.40 8.73
N ALA A 219 -16.51 -5.25 9.05
CA ALA A 219 -16.97 -3.98 8.53
C ALA A 219 -16.92 -3.98 7.00
N GLN A 220 -18.02 -3.57 6.34
CA GLN A 220 -18.00 -3.27 4.90
C GLN A 220 -16.85 -2.30 4.60
N PRO A 221 -16.20 -2.39 3.44
CA PRO A 221 -15.05 -1.55 3.17
C PRO A 221 -15.44 -0.10 2.80
N LEU A 222 -14.68 0.90 3.27
CA LEU A 222 -14.87 2.32 2.89
C LEU A 222 -14.52 2.55 1.43
N PHE A 223 -13.55 1.80 0.94
CA PHE A 223 -13.07 1.88 -0.42
C PHE A 223 -12.99 0.49 -1.01
N THR A 224 -13.50 0.34 -2.22
CA THR A 224 -13.34 -0.86 -3.05
C THR A 224 -12.74 -0.48 -4.39
N TYR A 225 -12.13 -1.46 -5.08
CA TYR A 225 -11.83 -1.28 -6.50
C TYR A 225 -13.11 -1.31 -7.30
N CYS A 226 -13.21 -0.43 -8.29
CA CYS A 226 -14.35 -0.30 -9.16
C CYS A 226 -14.69 -1.64 -9.83
N ALA A 227 -15.93 -2.12 -9.62
CA ALA A 227 -16.40 -3.39 -10.15
C ALA A 227 -16.82 -3.31 -11.64
N CYS A 228 -16.26 -2.39 -12.42
CA CYS A 228 -16.67 -2.23 -13.82
C CYS A 228 -16.21 -3.38 -14.74
N GLY A 229 -15.32 -4.25 -14.24
CA GLY A 229 -14.78 -5.39 -14.96
C GLY A 229 -13.81 -5.03 -16.09
N ASP A 230 -13.36 -3.77 -16.18
CA ASP A 230 -12.24 -3.40 -17.04
C ASP A 230 -10.93 -3.79 -16.37
N ALA A 231 -10.14 -4.65 -17.04
CA ALA A 231 -8.85 -5.11 -16.54
C ALA A 231 -7.85 -3.96 -16.35
N ALA A 232 -8.03 -2.83 -17.05
CA ALA A 232 -7.23 -1.63 -16.87
C ALA A 232 -7.79 -0.68 -15.79
N CYS A 233 -8.99 -0.93 -15.25
CA CYS A 233 -9.58 -0.08 -14.23
C CYS A 233 -9.08 -0.42 -12.83
N ASN A 234 -8.42 0.56 -12.23
CA ASN A 234 -7.86 0.53 -10.88
C ASN A 234 -8.47 1.63 -9.98
N ARG A 235 -9.63 2.18 -10.37
CA ARG A 235 -10.25 3.28 -9.63
C ARG A 235 -10.79 2.80 -8.29
N LEU A 236 -10.48 3.55 -7.24
CA LEU A 236 -11.03 3.37 -5.90
C LEU A 236 -12.30 4.18 -5.71
N VAL A 237 -13.29 3.55 -5.09
CA VAL A 237 -14.63 4.11 -4.96
C VAL A 237 -15.21 3.79 -3.60
N ARG A 238 -16.08 4.68 -3.09
CA ARG A 238 -16.83 4.45 -1.85
C ARG A 238 -18.13 3.66 -2.05
N GLY A 239 -18.45 3.35 -3.30
CA GLY A 239 -19.57 2.49 -3.70
C GLY A 239 -19.07 1.33 -4.54
N GLU A 240 -19.83 0.92 -5.54
CA GLU A 240 -19.44 -0.19 -6.42
C GLU A 240 -18.72 0.28 -7.71
N PHE A 241 -19.10 1.46 -8.23
CA PHE A 241 -18.58 1.97 -9.50
C PHE A 241 -17.99 3.37 -9.36
N ALA A 242 -16.97 3.65 -10.18
CA ALA A 242 -16.49 5.01 -10.35
C ALA A 242 -17.54 5.83 -11.11
N PRO A 243 -17.54 7.17 -11.00
CA PRO A 243 -18.50 8.00 -11.73
C PRO A 243 -18.56 7.62 -13.23
N GLY A 244 -19.74 7.18 -13.69
CA GLY A 244 -20.02 6.75 -15.07
C GLY A 244 -19.52 5.35 -15.46
N HIS A 245 -18.88 4.60 -14.56
CA HIS A 245 -18.38 3.25 -14.84
C HIS A 245 -19.46 2.16 -14.73
N ASP A 246 -20.54 2.43 -14.02
CA ASP A 246 -21.77 1.64 -14.00
C ASP A 246 -22.37 1.54 -15.42
N ALA A 247 -22.44 2.66 -16.14
CA ALA A 247 -22.89 2.69 -17.52
C ALA A 247 -21.97 1.86 -18.44
N LYS A 248 -20.65 1.91 -18.23
CA LYS A 248 -19.69 1.09 -18.98
C LYS A 248 -19.85 -0.41 -18.68
N ARG A 249 -20.07 -0.79 -17.41
CA ARG A 249 -20.35 -2.19 -17.03
C ARG A 249 -21.62 -2.67 -17.72
N LYS A 250 -22.69 -1.87 -17.63
CA LYS A 250 -23.97 -2.17 -18.27
C LYS A 250 -23.84 -2.33 -19.79
N ALA A 251 -23.12 -1.45 -20.46
CA ALA A 251 -22.91 -1.53 -21.91
C ALA A 251 -22.15 -2.82 -22.31
N ARG A 252 -21.18 -3.27 -21.50
CA ARG A 252 -20.49 -4.55 -21.71
C ARG A 252 -21.43 -5.74 -21.51
N LEU A 253 -22.17 -5.75 -20.40
CA LEU A 253 -23.17 -6.78 -20.14
C LEU A 253 -24.21 -6.84 -21.27
N TRP A 254 -24.55 -5.72 -21.92
CA TRP A 254 -25.41 -5.71 -23.10
C TRP A 254 -24.76 -6.38 -24.32
N ALA A 255 -23.47 -6.14 -24.57
CA ALA A 255 -22.74 -6.80 -25.64
C ALA A 255 -22.63 -8.32 -25.38
N ASP A 256 -22.35 -8.69 -24.13
CA ASP A 256 -22.14 -10.07 -23.70
C ASP A 256 -23.45 -10.85 -23.51
N ALA A 257 -24.59 -10.16 -23.30
CA ALA A 257 -25.91 -10.77 -23.16
C ALA A 257 -26.34 -11.61 -24.38
N ARG A 258 -25.77 -11.34 -25.56
CA ARG A 258 -25.98 -12.16 -26.76
C ARG A 258 -25.26 -13.51 -26.71
N GLN A 259 -24.24 -13.63 -25.85
CA GLN A 259 -23.29 -14.73 -25.82
C GLN A 259 -23.46 -15.64 -24.59
N GLY A 260 -24.20 -15.23 -23.54
CA GLY A 260 -24.36 -16.06 -22.35
C GLY A 260 -25.43 -15.63 -21.36
N ALA A 261 -25.92 -16.62 -20.60
CA ALA A 261 -26.92 -16.44 -19.55
C ALA A 261 -26.41 -15.61 -18.35
N GLU A 262 -25.11 -15.69 -18.05
CA GLU A 262 -24.50 -14.97 -16.93
C GLU A 262 -24.67 -13.44 -17.02
N ALA A 263 -24.50 -12.87 -18.21
CA ALA A 263 -24.67 -11.44 -18.41
C ALA A 263 -26.14 -11.00 -18.24
N LEU A 264 -27.08 -11.84 -18.65
CA LEU A 264 -28.52 -11.60 -18.46
C LEU A 264 -28.92 -11.72 -16.99
N ASP A 265 -28.36 -12.69 -16.26
CA ASP A 265 -28.58 -12.88 -14.83
C ASP A 265 -28.03 -11.71 -14.03
N GLU A 266 -26.83 -11.21 -14.35
CA GLU A 266 -26.29 -10.02 -13.70
C GLU A 266 -27.14 -8.76 -13.98
N LEU A 267 -27.58 -8.54 -15.23
CA LEU A 267 -28.49 -7.44 -15.56
C LEU A 267 -29.78 -7.52 -14.74
N LYS A 268 -30.35 -8.72 -14.60
CA LYS A 268 -31.57 -8.97 -13.80
C LYS A 268 -31.33 -8.73 -12.31
N ALA A 269 -30.27 -9.30 -11.74
CA ALA A 269 -29.92 -9.16 -10.33
C ALA A 269 -29.73 -7.69 -9.92
N ARG A 270 -29.21 -6.87 -10.85
CA ARG A 270 -28.97 -5.43 -10.65
C ARG A 270 -30.17 -4.53 -10.98
N GLY A 271 -31.29 -5.09 -11.44
CA GLY A 271 -32.45 -4.32 -11.89
C GLY A 271 -32.16 -3.45 -13.14
N TRP A 272 -31.12 -3.78 -13.90
CA TRP A 272 -30.75 -3.05 -15.10
C TRP A 272 -31.54 -3.53 -16.31
N LYS A 273 -32.02 -2.58 -17.12
CA LYS A 273 -32.75 -2.91 -18.36
C LYS A 273 -31.92 -3.82 -19.26
N LYS A 274 -32.55 -4.85 -19.83
CA LYS A 274 -32.00 -5.67 -20.92
C LYS A 274 -31.81 -4.85 -22.21
N PRO A 275 -30.97 -5.32 -23.16
CA PRO A 275 -30.88 -4.72 -24.49
C PRO A 275 -32.28 -4.60 -25.13
N PRO A 276 -32.64 -3.46 -25.74
CA PRO A 276 -33.95 -3.24 -26.37
C PRO A 276 -34.33 -4.30 -27.39
N GLU A 277 -33.34 -4.85 -28.10
CA GLU A 277 -33.47 -5.90 -29.11
C GLU A 277 -33.77 -7.30 -28.54
N MET A 278 -33.70 -7.49 -27.21
CA MET A 278 -33.99 -8.75 -26.52
C MET A 278 -35.27 -8.68 -25.66
N ARG A 279 -36.16 -7.73 -25.96
CA ARG A 279 -37.48 -7.58 -25.32
C ARG A 279 -38.51 -8.52 -25.90
#